data_AF-A0A354M2X9-F1
#
_entry.id   AF-A0A354M2X9-F1
#
_cell.length_a   1.000
_cell.length_b   1.000
_cell.length_c   1.000
_cell.angle_alpha   90.00
_cell.angle_beta   90.00
_cell.angle_gamma   90.00
#
_symmetry.space_group_name_H-M   'P 1'
#
loop_
_entity.id
_entity.type
_entity.pdbx_description
1 polymer ?
#
loop_
_entity_poly.entity_id
_entity_poly.type
_entity_poly.pdbx_seq_one_letter_code
_entity_poly.pdbx_strand_id
1 'polypeptide(L)'
;MKIRKNIFSIAFPLVAAGVLAFATGCGDSLLDNLDSNQEVISGASVAQTVDQAAGMFLTAQQKMHDIGTTGGPHQYQYQFNLHIDNYSGYLCLPHNFDGRQPSAYAYFPDFAGGPLGSFFRVSTQALPVVRGAKDLGVAELGAMASIIYCYSALELSDVYGPFPWWDYKNDKQDPPMTYYPMKDIYDSIFVDLKKAVEILENFPNTSEEHQSIINNILTTKDKICGGEIENWIGFANSIRLRMAIRMSNVEPSRAEQEARDAIAAGVLKTNVQYDETLEGLIHPIAFIATKWGDTRLNASFENLLKRLNSPMLAVWFDKNSAAIKNSQGDILVEENSDYIGVRAGIDTSPRDNSNRYM
;
A
#
# COMPACT_ATOMS: atom_id res chain seq x y z
N MET A 1 66.61 -30.56 -25.66
CA MET A 1 65.28 -29.93 -25.74
C MET A 1 65.46 -28.44 -25.40
N LYS A 2 65.16 -27.55 -26.37
CA LYS A 2 65.35 -26.07 -26.48
C LYS A 2 65.45 -25.32 -25.13
N ILE A 3 66.50 -24.58 -24.71
CA ILE A 3 67.33 -23.46 -25.22
C ILE A 3 66.68 -22.04 -25.19
N ARG A 4 67.35 -21.13 -24.43
CA ARG A 4 67.41 -19.63 -24.39
C ARG A 4 66.30 -18.86 -23.65
N LYS A 5 66.59 -18.09 -22.58
CA LYS A 5 67.41 -16.85 -22.36
C LYS A 5 66.73 -15.57 -22.90
N ASN A 6 66.42 -14.60 -22.03
CA ASN A 6 67.14 -13.32 -21.93
C ASN A 6 66.53 -12.34 -20.90
N ILE A 7 67.44 -11.70 -20.16
CA ILE A 7 67.27 -10.46 -19.40
C ILE A 7 67.48 -9.28 -20.36
N PHE A 8 66.72 -8.19 -20.22
CA PHE A 8 67.17 -6.84 -20.57
C PHE A 8 66.67 -5.82 -19.53
N SER A 9 67.59 -4.95 -19.14
CA SER A 9 67.46 -3.79 -18.27
C SER A 9 67.24 -2.53 -19.13
N ILE A 10 66.67 -1.46 -18.54
CA ILE A 10 67.18 -0.06 -18.54
C ILE A 10 66.04 1.01 -18.56
N ALA A 11 66.13 1.91 -17.56
CA ALA A 11 65.82 3.35 -17.47
C ALA A 11 64.38 3.93 -17.32
N PHE A 12 64.26 4.71 -16.24
CA PHE A 12 63.36 5.82 -15.88
C PHE A 12 63.42 6.99 -16.91
N PRO A 13 62.38 7.86 -17.03
CA PRO A 13 62.24 8.98 -16.07
C PRO A 13 60.80 9.41 -15.67
N LEU A 14 60.74 10.07 -14.51
CA LEU A 14 59.64 10.91 -14.04
C LEU A 14 59.29 12.02 -15.05
N VAL A 15 57.99 12.20 -15.34
CA VAL A 15 57.40 13.52 -15.63
C VAL A 15 56.04 13.60 -14.96
N ALA A 16 55.93 14.48 -13.98
CA ALA A 16 54.67 14.94 -13.42
C ALA A 16 53.97 15.85 -14.44
N ALA A 17 52.74 15.51 -14.82
CA ALA A 17 51.83 16.42 -15.52
C ALA A 17 50.41 16.16 -15.01
N GLY A 18 49.73 17.24 -14.62
CA GLY A 18 48.54 17.25 -13.78
C GLY A 18 47.37 16.39 -14.27
N VAL A 19 46.77 15.69 -13.31
CA VAL A 19 45.46 15.07 -13.46
C VAL A 19 44.41 16.18 -13.39
N LEU A 20 43.92 16.60 -14.57
CA LEU A 20 42.56 17.11 -14.67
C LEU A 20 41.62 15.96 -14.29
N ALA A 21 40.92 16.11 -13.17
CA ALA A 21 39.84 15.22 -12.78
C ALA A 21 38.66 15.41 -13.75
N PHE A 22 38.67 14.67 -14.86
CA PHE A 22 37.43 14.26 -15.50
C PHE A 22 36.87 13.12 -14.65
N ALA A 23 35.80 13.41 -13.91
CA ALA A 23 34.94 12.40 -13.34
C ALA A 23 34.27 11.65 -14.51
N THR A 24 34.94 10.63 -15.03
CA THR A 24 34.27 9.53 -15.70
C THR A 24 33.43 8.85 -14.64
N GLY A 25 32.13 9.14 -14.65
CA GLY A 25 31.14 8.35 -13.95
C GLY A 25 31.23 6.92 -14.45
N CYS A 26 31.97 6.08 -13.73
CA CYS A 26 31.68 4.67 -13.65
C CYS A 26 30.29 4.61 -13.02
N GLY A 27 29.26 4.22 -13.73
CA GLY A 27 29.25 3.06 -14.59
C GLY A 27 28.10 2.25 -14.06
N ASP A 28 26.95 2.54 -14.64
CA ASP A 28 25.83 1.64 -14.83
C ASP A 28 26.16 0.18 -14.45
N SER A 29 25.69 -0.24 -13.29
CA SER A 29 25.63 -1.66 -12.89
C SER A 29 24.41 -1.96 -12.02
N LEU A 30 23.46 -1.01 -11.92
CA LEU A 30 22.19 -1.15 -11.21
C LEU A 30 21.01 -1.30 -12.20
N LEU A 31 21.21 -0.95 -13.48
CA LEU A 31 20.20 -1.11 -14.53
C LEU A 31 20.36 -2.40 -15.35
N ASP A 32 21.56 -2.99 -15.41
CA ASP A 32 21.86 -4.19 -16.20
C ASP A 32 21.19 -5.49 -15.71
N ASN A 33 20.48 -5.46 -14.57
CA ASN A 33 19.67 -6.59 -14.07
C ASN A 33 18.17 -6.26 -13.98
N LEU A 34 17.70 -5.11 -14.48
CA LEU A 34 16.28 -4.73 -14.41
C LEU A 34 15.39 -5.36 -15.51
N ASP A 35 15.98 -6.19 -16.37
CA ASP A 35 15.25 -6.90 -17.44
C ASP A 35 14.56 -8.19 -16.93
N SER A 36 14.61 -8.48 -15.62
CA SER A 36 13.87 -9.60 -15.01
C SER A 36 12.45 -9.25 -14.62
N ASN A 37 11.94 -8.08 -15.02
CA ASN A 37 10.52 -7.82 -15.00
C ASN A 37 9.90 -8.67 -16.10
N GLN A 38 9.85 -10.00 -15.87
CA GLN A 38 9.15 -10.95 -16.71
C GLN A 38 7.83 -10.30 -17.02
N GLU A 39 7.70 -9.88 -18.29
CA GLU A 39 6.48 -9.30 -18.79
C GLU A 39 5.35 -10.23 -18.35
N VAL A 40 4.18 -9.67 -18.13
CA VAL A 40 2.99 -10.46 -17.79
C VAL A 40 2.68 -11.35 -19.01
N ILE A 41 3.29 -12.52 -19.08
CA ILE A 41 3.44 -13.29 -20.31
C ILE A 41 2.30 -14.28 -20.51
N SER A 42 1.56 -14.69 -19.47
CA SER A 42 0.33 -15.48 -19.65
C SER A 42 -0.43 -15.69 -18.34
N GLY A 43 -1.66 -15.17 -18.27
CA GLY A 43 -2.65 -15.35 -17.20
C GLY A 43 -4.02 -14.80 -17.65
N ALA A 44 -5.09 -15.57 -17.47
CA ALA A 44 -6.22 -15.73 -18.39
C ALA A 44 -7.29 -14.62 -18.47
N SER A 45 -7.08 -13.45 -17.86
CA SER A 45 -8.05 -12.34 -17.93
C SER A 45 -7.42 -11.05 -18.45
N VAL A 46 -8.02 -10.49 -19.50
CA VAL A 46 -7.57 -9.27 -20.21
C VAL A 46 -8.81 -8.42 -20.49
N ALA A 47 -8.77 -7.12 -20.18
CA ALA A 47 -9.83 -6.20 -20.55
C ALA A 47 -9.88 -6.08 -22.09
N GLN A 48 -11.05 -6.27 -22.68
CA GLN A 48 -11.28 -6.35 -24.12
C GLN A 48 -11.80 -5.04 -24.73
N THR A 49 -12.28 -4.12 -23.89
CA THR A 49 -12.76 -2.80 -24.31
C THR A 49 -12.32 -1.71 -23.33
N VAL A 50 -12.26 -0.47 -23.81
CA VAL A 50 -11.95 0.71 -22.98
C VAL A 50 -12.95 0.86 -21.83
N ASP A 51 -14.25 0.66 -22.09
CA ASP A 51 -15.28 0.72 -21.04
C ASP A 51 -15.11 -0.35 -19.97
N GLN A 52 -14.78 -1.58 -20.38
CA GLN A 52 -14.50 -2.66 -19.44
C GLN A 52 -13.27 -2.32 -18.59
N ALA A 53 -12.18 -1.85 -19.23
CA ALA A 53 -10.96 -1.45 -18.53
C ALA A 53 -11.24 -0.32 -17.53
N ALA A 54 -12.02 0.69 -17.93
CA ALA A 54 -12.39 1.83 -17.08
C ALA A 54 -13.26 1.40 -15.88
N GLY A 55 -14.19 0.45 -16.07
CA GLY A 55 -14.99 -0.14 -14.99
C GLY A 55 -14.17 -0.97 -14.02
N MET A 56 -13.24 -1.80 -14.52
CA MET A 56 -12.32 -2.57 -13.70
C MET A 56 -11.35 -1.66 -12.93
N PHE A 57 -10.89 -0.56 -13.54
CA PHE A 57 -10.07 0.44 -12.87
C PHE A 57 -10.79 1.10 -11.68
N LEU A 58 -12.06 1.49 -11.85
CA LEU A 58 -12.90 1.97 -10.74
C LEU A 58 -13.05 0.91 -9.64
N THR A 59 -13.34 -0.32 -10.04
CA THR A 59 -13.52 -1.43 -9.08
C THR A 59 -12.24 -1.73 -8.32
N ALA A 60 -11.07 -1.67 -8.97
CA ALA A 60 -9.77 -1.88 -8.32
C ALA A 60 -9.53 -0.85 -7.19
N GLN A 61 -9.85 0.42 -7.43
CA GLN A 61 -9.76 1.49 -6.42
C GLN A 61 -10.65 1.20 -5.22
N GLN A 62 -11.91 0.83 -5.47
CA GLN A 62 -12.86 0.46 -4.41
C GLN A 62 -12.35 -0.72 -3.58
N LYS A 63 -11.75 -1.73 -4.23
CA LYS A 63 -11.24 -2.93 -3.58
C LYS A 63 -9.93 -2.75 -2.84
N MET A 64 -9.24 -1.62 -2.99
CA MET A 64 -8.04 -1.34 -2.20
C MET A 64 -8.36 -1.46 -0.71
N HIS A 65 -9.37 -0.73 -0.23
CA HIS A 65 -9.78 -0.73 1.18
C HIS A 65 -11.28 -1.08 1.37
N ASP A 66 -11.98 -1.55 0.34
CA ASP A 66 -13.41 -1.89 0.35
C ASP A 66 -14.34 -0.74 0.85
N ILE A 67 -13.89 0.51 0.72
CA ILE A 67 -14.65 1.73 1.07
C ILE A 67 -15.70 2.02 0.00
N GLY A 68 -16.91 2.38 0.42
CA GLY A 68 -18.01 2.69 -0.50
C GLY A 68 -18.55 1.47 -1.26
N THR A 69 -18.35 0.25 -0.74
CA THR A 69 -18.81 -1.01 -1.37
C THR A 69 -19.78 -1.79 -0.50
N THR A 70 -20.74 -2.46 -1.13
CA THR A 70 -21.66 -3.38 -0.45
C THR A 70 -20.89 -4.50 0.25
N GLY A 71 -21.12 -4.66 1.55
CA GLY A 71 -20.36 -5.60 2.39
C GLY A 71 -18.97 -5.10 2.82
N GLY A 72 -18.60 -3.87 2.45
CA GLY A 72 -17.32 -3.24 2.76
C GLY A 72 -16.91 -3.29 4.24
N PRO A 73 -17.81 -3.03 5.21
CA PRO A 73 -17.49 -3.18 6.64
C PRO A 73 -16.95 -4.57 7.01
N HIS A 74 -17.49 -5.65 6.44
CA HIS A 74 -17.02 -7.00 6.74
C HIS A 74 -15.63 -7.22 6.12
N GLN A 75 -15.43 -6.76 4.89
CA GLN A 75 -14.15 -6.90 4.22
C GLN A 75 -13.05 -6.10 4.92
N TYR A 76 -13.30 -4.83 5.24
CA TYR A 76 -12.39 -3.97 5.99
C TYR A 76 -12.05 -4.58 7.35
N GLN A 77 -13.05 -5.19 8.02
CA GLN A 77 -12.83 -5.79 9.32
C GLN A 77 -11.77 -6.91 9.28
N TYR A 78 -11.82 -7.77 8.27
CA TYR A 78 -10.84 -8.84 8.07
C TYR A 78 -9.53 -8.35 7.45
N GLN A 79 -9.57 -7.28 6.65
CA GLN A 79 -8.41 -6.75 5.94
C GLN A 79 -7.51 -5.86 6.80
N PHE A 80 -8.08 -5.15 7.78
CA PHE A 80 -7.36 -4.18 8.58
C PHE A 80 -7.74 -4.23 10.05
N ASN A 81 -9.04 -4.17 10.34
CA ASN A 81 -9.49 -3.89 11.70
C ASN A 81 -9.05 -4.96 12.69
N LEU A 82 -9.30 -6.24 12.40
CA LEU A 82 -8.99 -7.37 13.29
C LEU A 82 -7.48 -7.61 13.50
N HIS A 83 -6.60 -6.91 12.79
CA HIS A 83 -5.16 -7.07 12.94
C HIS A 83 -4.40 -5.74 12.89
N ILE A 84 -4.22 -5.11 11.72
CA ILE A 84 -3.39 -3.90 11.55
C ILE A 84 -3.84 -2.76 12.48
N ASP A 85 -5.13 -2.45 12.55
CA ASP A 85 -5.61 -1.33 13.37
C ASP A 85 -5.43 -1.60 14.87
N ASN A 86 -5.54 -2.87 15.27
CA ASN A 86 -5.30 -3.32 16.64
C ASN A 86 -3.81 -3.32 16.99
N TYR A 87 -2.96 -3.87 16.11
CA TYR A 87 -1.52 -4.05 16.36
C TYR A 87 -0.76 -2.72 16.27
N SER A 88 -1.19 -1.81 15.40
CA SER A 88 -0.66 -0.44 15.34
C SER A 88 -1.06 0.40 16.55
N GLY A 89 -2.05 -0.04 17.33
CA GLY A 89 -2.49 0.61 18.54
C GLY A 89 -3.35 1.85 18.29
N TYR A 90 -3.92 2.03 17.10
CA TYR A 90 -4.92 3.09 16.86
C TYR A 90 -6.29 2.71 17.43
N LEU A 91 -6.72 1.48 17.17
CA LEU A 91 -7.99 0.94 17.62
C LEU A 91 -7.79 -0.29 18.52
N CYS A 92 -8.87 -0.75 19.15
CA CYS A 92 -8.87 -1.90 20.04
C CYS A 92 -10.20 -2.66 19.95
N LEU A 93 -10.15 -3.98 19.91
CA LEU A 93 -11.34 -4.83 20.05
C LEU A 93 -11.88 -4.75 21.49
N PRO A 94 -13.17 -4.43 21.70
CA PRO A 94 -13.78 -4.38 23.03
C PRO A 94 -14.37 -5.74 23.48
N HIS A 95 -14.32 -6.76 22.64
CA HIS A 95 -14.81 -8.11 22.93
C HIS A 95 -13.91 -9.18 22.30
N ASN A 96 -14.12 -10.44 22.69
CA ASN A 96 -13.21 -11.55 22.35
C ASN A 96 -13.63 -12.37 21.12
N PHE A 97 -14.66 -11.96 20.37
CA PHE A 97 -15.34 -12.69 19.28
C PHE A 97 -15.53 -14.19 19.56
N ASP A 98 -16.15 -14.50 20.70
CA ASP A 98 -16.42 -15.87 21.16
C ASP A 98 -15.14 -16.68 21.35
N GLY A 99 -14.09 -16.03 21.87
CA GLY A 99 -12.78 -16.61 22.11
C GLY A 99 -11.80 -16.53 20.93
N ARG A 100 -12.21 -15.95 19.79
CA ARG A 100 -11.36 -15.68 18.64
C ARG A 100 -10.85 -14.25 18.73
N GLN A 101 -9.66 -14.04 19.29
CA GLN A 101 -8.99 -12.76 19.61
C GLN A 101 -9.02 -12.39 21.10
N PRO A 102 -8.46 -13.19 22.01
CA PRO A 102 -8.41 -12.87 23.44
C PRO A 102 -7.35 -11.79 23.76
N SER A 103 -7.44 -10.64 23.09
CA SER A 103 -6.71 -9.37 23.25
C SER A 103 -5.39 -9.15 22.46
N ALA A 104 -5.45 -9.52 21.18
CA ALA A 104 -4.68 -8.89 20.08
C ALA A 104 -3.24 -9.37 19.77
N TYR A 105 -2.89 -10.65 19.98
CA TYR A 105 -1.74 -11.31 19.31
C TYR A 105 -1.92 -12.81 19.01
N ALA A 106 -3.09 -13.40 19.31
CA ALA A 106 -3.33 -14.81 19.03
C ALA A 106 -3.62 -15.01 17.53
N TYR A 107 -2.99 -16.02 16.92
CA TYR A 107 -3.18 -16.35 15.52
C TYR A 107 -4.48 -17.14 15.30
N PHE A 108 -5.35 -16.63 14.45
CA PHE A 108 -6.57 -17.30 14.01
C PHE A 108 -6.56 -17.36 12.47
N PRO A 109 -6.49 -18.56 11.86
CA PRO A 109 -6.41 -18.71 10.41
C PRO A 109 -7.49 -17.93 9.65
N ASP A 110 -8.73 -17.98 10.16
CA ASP A 110 -9.89 -17.33 9.53
C ASP A 110 -9.74 -15.80 9.44
N PHE A 111 -9.04 -15.18 10.40
CA PHE A 111 -8.78 -13.73 10.39
C PHE A 111 -7.48 -13.40 9.66
N ALA A 112 -6.49 -14.29 9.75
CA ALA A 112 -5.18 -14.09 9.15
C ALA A 112 -5.19 -14.16 7.62
N GLY A 113 -6.24 -14.68 6.98
CA GLY A 113 -6.38 -14.73 5.51
C GLY A 113 -6.91 -13.45 4.86
N GLY A 114 -7.38 -12.47 5.65
CA GLY A 114 -8.01 -11.24 5.15
C GLY A 114 -7.15 -10.42 4.19
N PRO A 115 -5.89 -10.10 4.53
CA PRO A 115 -4.99 -9.33 3.66
C PRO A 115 -4.73 -9.99 2.30
N LEU A 116 -4.53 -11.32 2.27
CA LEU A 116 -4.38 -12.06 1.01
C LEU A 116 -5.66 -12.00 0.16
N GLY A 117 -6.82 -12.18 0.80
CA GLY A 117 -8.11 -12.06 0.12
C GLY A 117 -8.33 -10.66 -0.47
N SER A 118 -7.93 -9.61 0.25
CA SER A 118 -8.00 -8.24 -0.26
C SER A 118 -7.09 -8.01 -1.47
N PHE A 119 -5.83 -8.44 -1.38
CA PHE A 119 -4.90 -8.34 -2.49
C PHE A 119 -5.46 -8.98 -3.76
N PHE A 120 -6.10 -10.16 -3.67
CA PHE A 120 -6.71 -10.79 -4.83
C PHE A 120 -7.96 -10.07 -5.35
N ARG A 121 -8.76 -9.44 -4.48
CA ARG A 121 -9.87 -8.58 -4.95
C ARG A 121 -9.37 -7.40 -5.75
N VAL A 122 -8.22 -6.81 -5.39
CA VAL A 122 -7.57 -5.76 -6.19
C VAL A 122 -6.96 -6.33 -7.46
N SER A 123 -6.16 -7.40 -7.35
CA SER A 123 -5.38 -7.94 -8.46
C SER A 123 -6.25 -8.42 -9.62
N THR A 124 -7.38 -9.06 -9.30
CA THR A 124 -8.34 -9.56 -10.30
C THR A 124 -9.04 -8.45 -11.08
N GLN A 125 -8.98 -7.20 -10.61
CA GLN A 125 -9.49 -6.02 -11.32
C GLN A 125 -8.36 -5.25 -12.00
N ALA A 126 -7.23 -5.05 -11.33
CA ALA A 126 -6.12 -4.26 -11.85
C ALA A 126 -5.34 -4.95 -12.98
N LEU A 127 -5.02 -6.25 -12.84
CA LEU A 127 -4.18 -6.96 -13.82
C LEU A 127 -4.82 -7.06 -15.22
N PRO A 128 -6.14 -7.33 -15.37
CA PRO A 128 -6.78 -7.28 -16.70
C PRO A 128 -6.64 -5.93 -17.41
N VAL A 129 -6.69 -4.83 -16.65
CA VAL A 129 -6.50 -3.47 -17.18
C VAL A 129 -5.07 -3.28 -17.64
N VAL A 130 -4.08 -3.65 -16.81
CA VAL A 130 -2.65 -3.58 -17.15
C VAL A 130 -2.35 -4.36 -18.45
N ARG A 131 -2.91 -5.57 -18.58
CA ARG A 131 -2.69 -6.44 -19.76
C ARG A 131 -3.34 -5.89 -21.02
N GLY A 132 -4.57 -5.38 -20.92
CA GLY A 132 -5.31 -4.87 -22.08
C GLY A 132 -4.89 -3.47 -22.54
N ALA A 133 -4.26 -2.68 -21.67
CA ALA A 133 -4.05 -1.25 -21.90
C ALA A 133 -3.32 -0.91 -23.21
N LYS A 134 -2.29 -1.68 -23.58
CA LYS A 134 -1.54 -1.44 -24.83
C LYS A 134 -2.42 -1.67 -26.06
N ASP A 135 -3.11 -2.81 -26.11
CA ASP A 135 -3.94 -3.21 -27.26
C ASP A 135 -5.17 -2.31 -27.40
N LEU A 136 -5.67 -1.80 -26.27
CA LEU A 136 -6.78 -0.86 -26.20
C LEU A 136 -6.35 0.60 -26.47
N GLY A 137 -5.05 0.88 -26.59
CA GLY A 137 -4.55 2.25 -26.77
C GLY A 137 -4.83 3.16 -25.58
N VAL A 138 -4.79 2.64 -24.34
CA VAL A 138 -5.02 3.39 -23.08
C VAL A 138 -3.92 3.09 -22.07
N ALA A 139 -2.66 3.28 -22.48
CA ALA A 139 -1.48 2.95 -21.68
C ALA A 139 -1.48 3.61 -20.29
N GLU A 140 -2.00 4.84 -20.20
CA GLU A 140 -2.14 5.62 -18.96
C GLU A 140 -3.08 4.93 -17.97
N LEU A 141 -4.18 4.36 -18.46
CA LEU A 141 -5.10 3.58 -17.62
C LEU A 141 -4.42 2.31 -17.08
N GLY A 142 -3.61 1.65 -17.92
CA GLY A 142 -2.75 0.54 -17.51
C GLY A 142 -1.72 0.95 -16.46
N ALA A 143 -1.09 2.12 -16.62
CA ALA A 143 -0.13 2.67 -15.67
C ALA A 143 -0.78 2.93 -14.30
N MET A 144 -1.95 3.58 -14.27
CA MET A 144 -2.71 3.82 -13.03
C MET A 144 -3.14 2.51 -12.36
N ALA A 145 -3.60 1.52 -13.13
CA ALA A 145 -3.92 0.18 -12.60
C ALA A 145 -2.69 -0.56 -12.05
N SER A 146 -1.52 -0.40 -12.69
CA SER A 146 -0.25 -0.94 -12.20
C SER A 146 0.16 -0.31 -10.88
N ILE A 147 -0.05 1.01 -10.71
CA ILE A 147 0.19 1.71 -9.43
C ILE A 147 -0.71 1.15 -8.31
N ILE A 148 -2.01 0.95 -8.57
CA ILE A 148 -2.94 0.32 -7.63
C ILE A 148 -2.47 -1.08 -7.23
N TYR A 149 -2.09 -1.90 -8.21
CA TYR A 149 -1.59 -3.25 -7.98
C TYR A 149 -0.31 -3.25 -7.13
N CYS A 150 0.66 -2.38 -7.46
CA CYS A 150 1.89 -2.22 -6.69
C CYS A 150 1.62 -1.80 -5.25
N TYR A 151 0.71 -0.85 -5.03
CA TYR A 151 0.33 -0.42 -3.69
C TYR A 151 -0.27 -1.57 -2.87
N SER A 152 -1.21 -2.32 -3.45
CA SER A 152 -1.83 -3.48 -2.79
C SER A 152 -0.83 -4.61 -2.52
N ALA A 153 0.11 -4.84 -3.44
CA ALA A 153 1.19 -5.80 -3.26
C ALA A 153 2.12 -5.41 -2.10
N LEU A 154 2.42 -4.11 -1.94
CA LEU A 154 3.19 -3.62 -0.80
C LEU A 154 2.45 -3.86 0.51
N GLU A 155 1.15 -3.55 0.57
CA GLU A 155 0.33 -3.83 1.76
C GLU A 155 0.34 -5.32 2.12
N LEU A 156 0.23 -6.21 1.12
CA LEU A 156 0.34 -7.66 1.32
C LEU A 156 1.70 -8.05 1.89
N SER A 157 2.78 -7.54 1.28
CA SER A 157 4.15 -7.89 1.64
C SER A 157 4.57 -7.33 3.00
N ASP A 158 4.04 -6.17 3.39
CA ASP A 158 4.29 -5.57 4.70
C ASP A 158 3.61 -6.38 5.83
N VAL A 159 2.62 -7.23 5.49
CA VAL A 159 1.98 -8.17 6.43
C VAL A 159 2.65 -9.55 6.44
N TYR A 160 2.87 -10.15 5.28
CA TYR A 160 3.33 -11.56 5.20
C TYR A 160 4.83 -11.71 4.90
N GLY A 161 5.50 -10.68 4.41
CA GLY A 161 6.84 -10.77 3.86
C GLY A 161 6.85 -11.40 2.46
N PRO A 162 7.82 -12.29 2.15
CA PRO A 162 7.91 -12.99 0.86
C PRO A 162 6.60 -13.63 0.42
N PHE A 163 6.23 -13.45 -0.85
CA PHE A 163 5.02 -14.05 -1.43
C PHE A 163 5.22 -14.43 -2.90
N PRO A 164 4.28 -15.17 -3.52
CA PRO A 164 4.37 -15.57 -4.92
C PRO A 164 4.16 -14.47 -5.97
N TRP A 165 4.99 -13.42 -5.94
CA TRP A 165 4.87 -12.21 -6.75
C TRP A 165 4.63 -12.46 -8.25
N TRP A 166 5.56 -13.14 -8.93
CA TRP A 166 5.42 -13.38 -10.38
C TRP A 166 4.34 -14.42 -10.72
N ASP A 167 4.09 -15.39 -9.83
CA ASP A 167 2.99 -16.33 -10.02
C ASP A 167 1.64 -15.58 -9.97
N TYR A 168 1.45 -14.72 -8.97
CA TYR A 168 0.24 -13.90 -8.84
C TYR A 168 0.08 -12.88 -9.97
N LYS A 169 1.16 -12.25 -10.45
CA LYS A 169 1.14 -11.40 -11.66
C LYS A 169 0.66 -12.16 -12.91
N ASN A 170 0.87 -13.47 -12.96
CA ASN A 170 0.46 -14.37 -14.05
C ASN A 170 -0.83 -15.15 -13.75
N ASP A 171 -1.67 -14.66 -12.84
CA ASP A 171 -2.95 -15.30 -12.43
C ASP A 171 -2.83 -16.73 -11.87
N LYS A 172 -1.62 -17.17 -11.51
CA LYS A 172 -1.43 -18.47 -10.88
C LYS A 172 -1.71 -18.33 -9.39
N GLN A 173 -2.72 -19.03 -8.89
CA GLN A 173 -3.08 -19.05 -7.47
C GLN A 173 -2.99 -20.44 -6.84
N ASP A 174 -2.92 -21.48 -7.68
CA ASP A 174 -2.85 -22.87 -7.24
C ASP A 174 -1.41 -23.38 -7.08
N PRO A 175 -1.13 -24.16 -6.02
CA PRO A 175 0.17 -24.78 -5.81
C PRO A 175 0.62 -25.70 -6.98
N PRO A 176 1.95 -25.89 -7.16
CA PRO A 176 3.03 -25.35 -6.35
C PRO A 176 3.31 -23.89 -6.68
N MET A 177 3.42 -23.05 -5.64
CA MET A 177 3.71 -21.62 -5.76
C MET A 177 5.21 -21.35 -5.59
N THR A 178 5.75 -20.40 -6.34
CA THR A 178 7.13 -19.93 -6.19
C THR A 178 7.16 -18.70 -5.30
N TYR A 179 7.79 -18.78 -4.13
CA TYR A 179 7.98 -17.62 -3.25
C TYR A 179 9.29 -16.92 -3.58
N TYR A 180 9.29 -15.59 -3.51
CA TYR A 180 10.43 -14.79 -3.89
C TYR A 180 10.95 -13.92 -2.75
N PRO A 181 12.28 -13.68 -2.66
CA PRO A 181 12.86 -12.76 -1.69
C PRO A 181 12.27 -11.36 -1.78
N MET A 182 12.12 -10.69 -0.63
CA MET A 182 11.60 -9.32 -0.56
C MET A 182 12.38 -8.32 -1.42
N LYS A 183 13.70 -8.50 -1.53
CA LYS A 183 14.55 -7.65 -2.38
C LYS A 183 14.09 -7.69 -3.84
N ASP A 184 13.86 -8.88 -4.39
CA ASP A 184 13.51 -9.05 -5.80
C ASP A 184 12.09 -8.51 -6.08
N ILE A 185 11.18 -8.67 -5.11
CA ILE A 185 9.84 -8.09 -5.16
C ILE A 185 9.92 -6.54 -5.14
N TYR A 186 10.71 -5.95 -4.24
CA TYR A 186 10.92 -4.50 -4.17
C TYR A 186 11.53 -3.96 -5.47
N ASP A 187 12.53 -4.65 -6.02
CA ASP A 187 13.18 -4.29 -7.28
C ASP A 187 12.15 -4.24 -8.42
N SER A 188 11.31 -5.26 -8.54
CA SER A 188 10.23 -5.30 -9.54
C SER A 188 9.20 -4.19 -9.33
N ILE A 189 8.78 -3.91 -8.10
CA ILE A 189 7.81 -2.84 -7.81
C ILE A 189 8.39 -1.45 -8.15
N PHE A 190 9.67 -1.19 -7.85
CA PHE A 190 10.31 0.06 -8.24
C PHE A 190 10.32 0.27 -9.77
N VAL A 191 10.59 -0.79 -10.53
CA VAL A 191 10.56 -0.73 -12.01
C VAL A 191 9.15 -0.45 -12.51
N ASP A 192 8.14 -1.16 -12.01
CA ASP A 192 6.75 -0.96 -12.41
C ASP A 192 6.29 0.48 -12.14
N LEU A 193 6.59 1.01 -10.94
CA LEU A 193 6.23 2.38 -10.57
C LEU A 193 6.94 3.42 -11.43
N LYS A 194 8.24 3.24 -11.72
CA LYS A 194 9.00 4.15 -12.60
C LYS A 194 8.44 4.15 -14.03
N LYS A 195 8.14 2.96 -14.57
CA LYS A 195 7.52 2.81 -15.89
C LYS A 195 6.13 3.42 -15.95
N ALA A 196 5.33 3.26 -14.90
CA ALA A 196 4.02 3.90 -14.81
C ALA A 196 4.15 5.44 -14.82
N VAL A 197 5.10 6.00 -14.05
CA VAL A 197 5.38 7.45 -14.05
C VAL A 197 5.81 7.93 -15.43
N GLU A 198 6.73 7.23 -16.10
CA GLU A 198 7.18 7.59 -17.46
C GLU A 198 6.01 7.65 -18.47
N ILE A 199 5.11 6.66 -18.43
CA ILE A 199 3.91 6.64 -19.29
C ILE A 199 3.03 7.86 -19.00
N LEU A 200 2.78 8.15 -17.72
CA LEU A 200 1.92 9.25 -17.30
C LEU A 200 2.53 10.63 -17.60
N GLU A 201 3.84 10.80 -17.46
CA GLU A 201 4.55 12.03 -17.80
C GLU A 201 4.52 12.34 -19.30
N ASN A 202 4.37 11.31 -20.15
CA ASN A 202 4.24 11.48 -21.59
C ASN A 202 2.80 11.81 -22.04
N PHE A 203 1.78 11.69 -21.16
CA PHE A 203 0.39 11.95 -21.50
C PHE A 203 0.14 13.33 -22.16
N PRO A 204 0.73 14.44 -21.69
CA PRO A 204 0.53 15.75 -22.33
C PRO A 204 1.05 15.83 -23.79
N ASN A 205 1.89 14.88 -24.22
CA ASN A 205 2.45 14.83 -25.57
C ASN A 205 1.62 13.97 -26.55
N THR A 206 0.53 13.34 -26.09
CA THR A 206 -0.36 12.56 -26.98
C THR A 206 -1.30 13.47 -27.77
N SER A 207 -2.07 12.92 -28.71
CA SER A 207 -3.09 13.69 -29.43
C SER A 207 -4.20 14.20 -28.51
N GLU A 208 -4.84 15.32 -28.86
CA GLU A 208 -5.99 15.88 -28.12
C GLU A 208 -7.16 14.89 -28.02
N GLU A 209 -7.37 14.07 -29.07
CA GLU A 209 -8.38 13.00 -29.08
C GLU A 209 -8.09 11.95 -27.99
N HIS A 210 -6.84 11.50 -27.88
CA HIS A 210 -6.41 10.57 -26.84
C HIS A 210 -6.55 11.17 -25.45
N GLN A 211 -6.12 12.43 -25.28
CA GLN A 211 -6.27 13.13 -24.01
C GLN A 211 -7.73 13.22 -23.58
N SER A 212 -8.64 13.46 -24.52
CA SER A 212 -10.08 13.52 -24.23
C SER A 212 -10.64 12.19 -23.72
N ILE A 213 -10.17 11.05 -24.25
CA ILE A 213 -10.57 9.72 -23.78
C ILE A 213 -10.13 9.49 -22.34
N ILE A 214 -8.84 9.72 -22.04
CA ILE A 214 -8.28 9.51 -20.70
C ILE A 214 -8.87 10.48 -19.68
N ASN A 215 -9.03 11.77 -20.02
CA ASN A 215 -9.63 12.77 -19.14
C ASN A 215 -11.09 12.46 -18.80
N ASN A 216 -11.86 11.92 -19.75
CA ASN A 216 -13.21 11.44 -19.48
C ASN A 216 -13.22 10.25 -18.50
N ILE A 217 -12.29 9.31 -18.66
CA ILE A 217 -12.13 8.18 -17.72
C ILE A 217 -11.75 8.70 -16.33
N LEU A 218 -10.77 9.59 -16.22
CA LEU A 218 -10.36 10.19 -14.95
C LEU A 218 -11.55 10.89 -14.26
N THR A 219 -12.23 11.79 -14.97
CA THR A 219 -13.38 12.54 -14.42
C THR A 219 -14.49 11.62 -13.90
N THR A 220 -14.74 10.50 -14.59
CA THR A 220 -15.89 9.64 -14.28
C THR A 220 -15.54 8.44 -13.38
N LYS A 221 -14.28 7.97 -13.39
CA LYS A 221 -13.84 6.71 -12.78
C LYS A 221 -12.70 6.85 -11.78
N ASP A 222 -11.97 7.96 -11.73
CA ASP A 222 -10.99 8.19 -10.67
C ASP A 222 -11.69 8.70 -9.42
N LYS A 223 -11.59 7.91 -8.35
CA LYS A 223 -12.22 8.11 -7.06
C LYS A 223 -11.21 8.12 -5.92
N ILE A 224 -9.92 8.19 -6.24
CA ILE A 224 -8.85 8.26 -5.24
C ILE A 224 -7.85 9.39 -5.47
N CYS A 225 -7.55 9.76 -6.72
CA CYS A 225 -6.58 10.79 -7.07
C CYS A 225 -7.22 12.04 -7.71
N GLY A 226 -8.53 12.22 -7.55
CA GLY A 226 -9.22 13.47 -7.89
C GLY A 226 -9.39 13.75 -9.39
N GLY A 227 -9.12 12.77 -10.26
CA GLY A 227 -9.33 12.91 -11.70
C GLY A 227 -8.18 13.59 -12.46
N GLU A 228 -6.99 13.65 -11.87
CA GLU A 228 -5.83 14.36 -12.43
C GLU A 228 -4.61 13.43 -12.53
N ILE A 229 -3.93 13.41 -13.68
CA ILE A 229 -2.76 12.54 -13.91
C ILE A 229 -1.60 12.90 -12.97
N GLU A 230 -1.42 14.18 -12.69
CA GLU A 230 -0.36 14.68 -11.81
C GLU A 230 -0.48 14.10 -10.40
N ASN A 231 -1.69 13.84 -9.93
CA ASN A 231 -1.91 13.18 -8.65
C ASN A 231 -1.52 11.69 -8.71
N TRP A 232 -1.74 11.00 -9.83
CA TRP A 232 -1.27 9.62 -10.02
C TRP A 232 0.26 9.52 -10.09
N ILE A 233 0.92 10.45 -10.78
CA ILE A 233 2.39 10.58 -10.78
C ILE A 233 2.89 10.81 -9.34
N GLY A 234 2.29 11.78 -8.65
CA GLY A 234 2.61 12.06 -7.25
C GLY A 234 2.38 10.87 -6.33
N PHE A 235 1.31 10.10 -6.54
CA PHE A 235 1.01 8.91 -5.76
C PHE A 235 2.05 7.81 -5.99
N ALA A 236 2.41 7.51 -7.24
CA ALA A 236 3.47 6.55 -7.56
C ALA A 236 4.82 6.93 -6.93
N ASN A 237 5.22 8.20 -7.05
CA ASN A 237 6.46 8.70 -6.44
C ASN A 237 6.41 8.69 -4.91
N SER A 238 5.26 8.96 -4.29
CA SER A 238 5.06 8.80 -2.85
C SER A 238 5.21 7.35 -2.39
N ILE A 239 4.76 6.38 -3.20
CA ILE A 239 4.97 4.95 -2.93
C ILE A 239 6.45 4.61 -3.01
N ARG A 240 7.16 5.07 -4.06
CA ARG A 240 8.62 4.91 -4.19
C ARG A 240 9.35 5.47 -2.98
N LEU A 241 8.99 6.67 -2.53
CA LEU A 241 9.57 7.29 -1.33
C LEU A 241 9.31 6.45 -0.07
N ARG A 242 8.08 5.94 0.10
CA ARG A 242 7.72 5.06 1.23
C ARG A 242 8.59 3.79 1.22
N MET A 243 8.75 3.14 0.08
CA MET A 243 9.61 1.96 -0.06
C MET A 243 11.08 2.27 0.24
N ALA A 244 11.59 3.40 -0.27
CA ALA A 244 12.96 3.83 -0.03
C ALA A 244 13.23 4.01 1.48
N ILE A 245 12.33 4.70 2.20
CA ILE A 245 12.43 4.85 3.65
C ILE A 245 12.36 3.50 4.36
N ARG A 246 11.45 2.61 3.94
CA ARG A 246 11.30 1.27 4.54
C ARG A 246 12.58 0.44 4.45
N MET A 247 13.29 0.49 3.32
CA MET A 247 14.50 -0.30 3.11
C MET A 247 15.79 0.36 3.64
N SER A 248 15.70 1.54 4.27
CA SER A 248 16.85 2.32 4.73
C SER A 248 17.80 1.60 5.69
N ASN A 249 17.28 0.66 6.49
CA ASN A 249 18.12 -0.15 7.39
C ASN A 249 18.86 -1.30 6.69
N VAL A 250 18.40 -1.71 5.50
CA VAL A 250 18.91 -2.87 4.77
C VAL A 250 19.82 -2.43 3.62
N GLU A 251 19.41 -1.41 2.86
CA GLU A 251 20.17 -0.85 1.73
C GLU A 251 20.25 0.69 1.84
N PRO A 252 20.98 1.25 2.83
CA PRO A 252 20.94 2.68 3.16
C PRO A 252 21.32 3.60 1.99
N SER A 253 22.40 3.30 1.26
CA SER A 253 22.84 4.13 0.13
C SER A 253 21.83 4.15 -1.02
N ARG A 254 21.22 3.00 -1.32
CA ARG A 254 20.19 2.91 -2.35
C ARG A 254 18.89 3.57 -1.89
N ALA A 255 18.51 3.39 -0.62
CA ALA A 255 17.37 4.07 -0.01
C ALA A 255 17.49 5.59 -0.11
N GLU A 256 18.67 6.15 0.19
CA GLU A 256 18.89 7.59 0.03
C GLU A 256 18.71 8.02 -1.43
N GLN A 257 19.30 7.29 -2.38
CA GLN A 257 19.19 7.61 -3.80
C GLN A 257 17.73 7.56 -4.28
N GLU A 258 17.01 6.46 -4.04
CA GLU A 258 15.61 6.31 -4.45
C GLU A 258 14.69 7.33 -3.79
N ALA A 259 14.94 7.70 -2.54
CA ALA A 259 14.19 8.76 -1.86
C ALA A 259 14.41 10.13 -2.52
N ARG A 260 15.66 10.48 -2.84
CA ARG A 260 15.98 11.73 -3.54
C ARG A 260 15.35 11.78 -4.94
N ASP A 261 15.42 10.68 -5.67
CA ASP A 261 14.85 10.57 -7.01
C ASP A 261 13.32 10.67 -7.00
N ALA A 262 12.67 10.01 -6.03
CA ALA A 262 11.21 10.12 -5.86
C ALA A 262 10.77 11.54 -5.49
N ILE A 263 11.52 12.24 -4.63
CA ILE A 263 11.24 13.64 -4.27
C ILE A 263 11.44 14.55 -5.49
N ALA A 264 12.52 14.37 -6.24
CA ALA A 264 12.83 15.17 -7.43
C ALA A 264 11.79 14.97 -8.54
N ALA A 265 11.28 13.75 -8.72
CA ALA A 265 10.20 13.42 -9.66
C ALA A 265 8.82 13.96 -9.22
N GLY A 266 8.71 14.52 -8.01
CA GLY A 266 7.48 15.11 -7.50
C GLY A 266 6.59 14.08 -6.79
N VAL A 267 6.47 14.23 -5.47
CA VAL A 267 5.57 13.44 -4.62
C VAL A 267 4.18 14.08 -4.53
N LEU A 268 3.21 13.29 -4.06
CA LEU A 268 1.83 13.72 -3.87
C LEU A 268 1.73 14.96 -2.96
N LYS A 269 1.02 15.99 -3.43
CA LYS A 269 0.78 17.25 -2.70
C LYS A 269 -0.66 17.40 -2.19
N THR A 270 -1.53 16.50 -2.61
CA THR A 270 -2.95 16.44 -2.27
C THR A 270 -3.23 15.16 -1.46
N ASN A 271 -4.45 15.01 -0.96
CA ASN A 271 -4.84 13.76 -0.29
C ASN A 271 -5.32 12.76 -1.35
N VAL A 272 -4.86 11.50 -1.26
CA VAL A 272 -5.60 10.38 -1.84
C VAL A 272 -6.84 10.18 -0.97
N GLN A 273 -8.03 10.34 -1.54
CA GLN A 273 -9.29 10.25 -0.81
C GLN A 273 -10.16 9.16 -1.40
N TYR A 274 -10.56 8.17 -0.60
CA TYR A 274 -11.53 7.18 -1.05
C TYR A 274 -12.94 7.77 -1.03
N ASP A 275 -13.61 7.76 -2.19
CA ASP A 275 -15.00 8.20 -2.29
C ASP A 275 -15.95 7.20 -1.58
N GLU A 276 -16.44 7.60 -0.40
CA GLU A 276 -17.39 6.82 0.39
C GLU A 276 -18.82 6.81 -0.19
N THR A 277 -19.13 7.73 -1.11
CA THR A 277 -20.49 7.98 -1.60
C THR A 277 -20.87 7.18 -2.83
N LEU A 278 -19.93 6.41 -3.42
CA LEU A 278 -20.14 5.65 -4.66
C LEU A 278 -21.38 4.75 -4.64
N GLU A 279 -21.67 4.13 -3.49
CA GLU A 279 -22.90 3.35 -3.27
C GLU A 279 -23.77 3.95 -2.15
N GLY A 280 -23.48 5.18 -1.71
CA GLY A 280 -24.20 5.85 -0.61
C GLY A 280 -24.08 5.13 0.74
N LEU A 281 -22.95 4.45 0.97
CA LEU A 281 -22.74 3.59 2.13
C LEU A 281 -21.94 4.30 3.22
N ILE A 282 -22.11 3.86 4.46
CA ILE A 282 -21.35 4.35 5.61
C ILE A 282 -19.91 3.84 5.52
N HIS A 283 -18.93 4.69 5.82
CA HIS A 283 -17.53 4.31 5.89
C HIS A 283 -17.30 3.04 6.74
N PRO A 284 -16.54 2.03 6.28
CA PRO A 284 -16.35 0.76 6.98
C PRO A 284 -15.99 0.88 8.46
N ILE A 285 -14.98 1.69 8.80
CA ILE A 285 -14.58 1.90 10.20
C ILE A 285 -15.73 2.47 11.04
N ALA A 286 -16.44 3.49 10.54
CA ALA A 286 -17.56 4.10 11.26
C ALA A 286 -18.69 3.08 11.48
N PHE A 287 -18.95 2.22 10.49
CA PHE A 287 -19.93 1.15 10.61
C PHE A 287 -19.52 0.11 11.66
N ILE A 288 -18.28 -0.37 11.61
CA ILE A 288 -17.73 -1.34 12.58
C ILE A 288 -17.82 -0.76 14.01
N ALA A 289 -17.45 0.52 14.19
CA ALA A 289 -17.47 1.17 15.49
C ALA A 289 -18.89 1.40 16.03
N THR A 290 -19.80 1.95 15.21
CA THR A 290 -21.09 2.48 15.68
C THR A 290 -22.27 1.52 15.52
N LYS A 291 -22.23 0.60 14.54
CA LYS A 291 -23.33 -0.36 14.28
C LYS A 291 -23.04 -1.73 14.87
N TRP A 292 -21.80 -2.18 14.84
CA TRP A 292 -21.41 -3.46 15.42
C TRP A 292 -20.87 -3.35 16.83
N GLY A 293 -20.21 -2.24 17.15
CA GLY A 293 -19.52 -2.09 18.42
C GLY A 293 -18.22 -2.88 18.47
N ASP A 294 -17.69 -3.31 17.33
CA ASP A 294 -16.59 -4.28 17.26
C ASP A 294 -15.20 -3.63 17.36
N THR A 295 -15.11 -2.28 17.41
CA THR A 295 -13.84 -1.55 17.53
C THR A 295 -14.00 -0.25 18.35
N ARG A 296 -12.97 0.11 19.14
CA ARG A 296 -12.93 1.31 19.99
C ARG A 296 -11.58 2.01 19.90
N LEU A 297 -11.51 3.25 20.40
CA LEU A 297 -10.25 3.96 20.61
C LEU A 297 -9.31 3.14 21.49
N ASN A 298 -8.04 3.02 21.11
CA ASN A 298 -7.02 2.40 21.96
C ASN A 298 -6.55 3.36 23.07
N ALA A 299 -6.43 2.87 24.30
CA ALA A 299 -5.99 3.68 25.45
C ALA A 299 -4.58 4.30 25.27
N SER A 300 -3.68 3.63 24.55
CA SER A 300 -2.34 4.18 24.27
C SER A 300 -2.42 5.37 23.32
N PHE A 301 -3.26 5.27 22.29
CA PHE A 301 -3.47 6.35 21.33
C PHE A 301 -4.25 7.51 21.93
N GLU A 302 -5.27 7.23 22.74
CA GLU A 302 -5.93 8.23 23.60
C GLU A 302 -4.90 9.01 24.42
N ASN A 303 -4.01 8.30 25.13
CA ASN A 303 -3.00 8.94 25.98
C ASN A 303 -2.07 9.85 25.17
N LEU A 304 -1.64 9.39 23.99
CA LEU A 304 -0.81 10.17 23.08
C LEU A 304 -1.53 11.44 22.64
N LEU A 305 -2.78 11.31 22.14
CA LEU A 305 -3.55 12.45 21.64
C LEU A 305 -3.86 13.46 22.75
N LYS A 306 -4.22 13.00 23.96
CA LYS A 306 -4.44 13.88 25.12
C LYS A 306 -3.17 14.64 25.50
N ARG A 307 -2.03 13.95 25.63
CA ARG A 307 -0.75 14.60 26.02
C ARG A 307 -0.24 15.59 24.99
N LEU A 308 -0.49 15.33 23.71
CA LEU A 308 -0.14 16.24 22.63
C LEU A 308 -1.16 17.37 22.45
N ASN A 309 -2.26 17.39 23.23
CA ASN A 309 -3.41 18.27 23.01
C ASN A 309 -3.88 18.25 21.55
N SER A 310 -3.87 17.06 20.92
CA SER A 310 -4.17 16.94 19.50
C SER A 310 -5.66 17.16 19.26
N PRO A 311 -6.05 18.08 18.34
CA PRO A 311 -7.45 18.30 17.99
C PRO A 311 -8.09 17.05 17.35
N MET A 312 -7.27 16.12 16.81
CA MET A 312 -7.75 14.88 16.21
C MET A 312 -8.57 14.03 17.17
N LEU A 313 -8.31 14.11 18.48
CA LEU A 313 -9.09 13.36 19.48
C LEU A 313 -10.58 13.70 19.40
N ALA A 314 -10.91 14.99 19.32
CA ALA A 314 -12.28 15.46 19.25
C ALA A 314 -12.90 15.36 17.84
N VAL A 315 -12.07 15.21 16.81
CA VAL A 315 -12.53 15.05 15.42
C VAL A 315 -12.82 13.59 15.08
N TRP A 316 -12.03 12.65 15.62
CA TRP A 316 -12.11 11.23 15.23
C TRP A 316 -12.88 10.36 16.22
N PHE A 317 -13.03 10.79 17.46
CA PHE A 317 -13.64 9.97 18.51
C PHE A 317 -14.72 10.75 19.23
N ASP A 318 -15.75 10.02 19.67
CA ASP A 318 -16.74 10.52 20.60
C ASP A 318 -16.24 10.33 22.05
N LYS A 319 -16.81 11.11 22.96
CA LYS A 319 -16.64 10.87 24.40
C LYS A 319 -17.38 9.59 24.81
N ASN A 320 -17.10 9.11 26.02
CA ASN A 320 -17.74 7.93 26.58
C ASN A 320 -19.28 8.06 26.57
N SER A 321 -19.97 7.10 25.95
CA SER A 321 -21.44 7.10 25.79
C SER A 321 -22.21 6.66 27.04
N ALA A 322 -21.51 6.16 28.06
CA ALA A 322 -22.09 5.76 29.34
C ALA A 322 -21.13 6.10 30.49
N ALA A 323 -21.67 6.32 31.69
CA ALA A 323 -20.87 6.52 32.89
C ALA A 323 -20.01 5.28 33.20
N ILE A 324 -18.72 5.48 33.49
CA ILE A 324 -17.80 4.40 33.88
C ILE A 324 -17.87 4.21 35.38
N LYS A 325 -18.11 2.97 35.81
CA LYS A 325 -18.32 2.62 37.21
C LYS A 325 -17.25 1.66 37.72
N ASN A 326 -16.93 1.75 39.01
CA ASN A 326 -16.11 0.74 39.69
C ASN A 326 -16.93 -0.54 39.98
N SER A 327 -16.30 -1.54 40.60
CA SER A 327 -16.95 -2.80 40.99
C SER A 327 -18.09 -2.65 42.01
N GLN A 328 -18.15 -1.53 42.71
CA GLN A 328 -19.15 -1.20 43.72
C GLN A 328 -20.33 -0.42 43.12
N GLY A 329 -20.24 0.01 41.85
CA GLY A 329 -21.25 0.79 41.15
C GLY A 329 -21.07 2.30 41.26
N ASP A 330 -20.03 2.80 41.93
CA ASP A 330 -19.73 4.23 42.00
C ASP A 330 -19.26 4.75 40.65
N ILE A 331 -19.75 5.91 40.25
CA ILE A 331 -19.36 6.58 39.01
C ILE A 331 -17.95 7.17 39.19
N LEU A 332 -17.02 6.72 38.35
CA LEU A 332 -15.65 7.23 38.26
C LEU A 332 -15.52 8.30 37.17
N VAL A 333 -16.27 8.14 36.07
CA VAL A 333 -16.31 9.07 34.94
C VAL A 333 -17.76 9.23 34.50
N GLU A 334 -18.24 10.45 34.45
CA GLU A 334 -19.61 10.77 34.04
C GLU A 334 -19.82 10.48 32.54
N GLU A 335 -21.06 10.19 32.16
CA GLU A 335 -21.43 10.08 30.75
C GLU A 335 -21.08 11.36 29.97
N ASN A 336 -20.59 11.20 28.73
CA ASN A 336 -20.22 12.29 27.83
C ASN A 336 -19.19 13.29 28.40
N SER A 337 -18.37 12.87 29.36
CA SER A 337 -17.44 13.77 30.07
C SER A 337 -16.01 13.72 29.52
N ASP A 338 -15.51 12.56 29.11
CA ASP A 338 -14.12 12.38 28.65
C ASP A 338 -14.00 11.36 27.49
N TYR A 339 -12.86 11.38 26.80
CA TYR A 339 -12.47 10.37 25.83
C TYR A 339 -11.79 9.22 26.55
N ILE A 340 -12.33 8.01 26.48
CA ILE A 340 -11.79 6.85 27.20
C ILE A 340 -11.58 5.71 26.23
N GLY A 341 -10.33 5.33 26.03
CA GLY A 341 -9.90 4.23 25.19
C GLY A 341 -9.86 2.90 25.94
N VAL A 342 -10.00 1.82 25.18
CA VAL A 342 -9.88 0.46 25.68
C VAL A 342 -8.40 0.08 25.70
N ARG A 343 -7.95 -0.48 26.82
CA ARG A 343 -6.58 -0.95 26.95
C ARG A 343 -6.41 -2.24 26.15
N ALA A 344 -5.54 -2.23 25.15
CA ALA A 344 -5.16 -3.46 24.45
C ALA A 344 -4.49 -4.47 25.40
N GLY A 345 -4.71 -5.76 25.16
CA GLY A 345 -4.15 -6.85 25.96
C GLY A 345 -4.92 -7.19 27.25
N ILE A 346 -6.10 -6.62 27.47
CA ILE A 346 -6.94 -6.95 28.64
C ILE A 346 -7.90 -8.09 28.34
N ASP A 347 -8.32 -8.80 29.39
CA ASP A 347 -9.39 -9.78 29.25
C ASP A 347 -10.71 -9.10 28.84
N THR A 348 -11.35 -9.69 27.83
CA THR A 348 -12.60 -9.21 27.22
C THR A 348 -13.62 -10.35 27.16
N SER A 349 -14.89 -10.00 27.33
CA SER A 349 -16.00 -10.95 27.29
C SER A 349 -16.55 -11.10 25.88
N PRO A 350 -17.44 -12.08 25.63
CA PRO A 350 -18.22 -12.17 24.40
C PRO A 350 -19.02 -10.90 24.11
N ARG A 351 -19.54 -10.82 22.89
CA ARG A 351 -20.34 -9.69 22.42
C ARG A 351 -21.80 -9.85 22.89
N ASP A 352 -22.09 -9.40 24.10
CA ASP A 352 -23.44 -9.38 24.67
C ASP A 352 -23.70 -8.09 25.47
N ASN A 353 -24.95 -7.90 25.91
CA ASN A 353 -25.39 -6.71 26.65
C ASN A 353 -24.74 -6.56 28.03
N SER A 354 -23.99 -7.56 28.51
CA SER A 354 -23.26 -7.50 29.77
C SER A 354 -21.80 -7.07 29.60
N ASN A 355 -21.32 -6.94 28.34
CA ASN A 355 -19.97 -6.49 28.06
C ASN A 355 -19.80 -5.00 28.42
N ARG A 356 -18.90 -4.73 29.36
CA ARG A 356 -18.61 -3.39 29.90
C ARG A 356 -17.88 -2.43 28.95
N TYR A 357 -17.45 -2.90 27.79
CA TYR A 357 -16.70 -2.12 26.80
C TYR A 357 -17.51 -1.82 25.51
N MET A 358 -18.72 -2.37 25.42
CA MET A 358 -19.64 -2.21 24.29
C MET A 358 -20.40 -0.89 24.36
#